data_AF-A0A9P2WRX5-F1
#
_entry.id   AF-A0A9P2WRX5-F1
#
_cell.length_a   1.000
_cell.length_b   1.000
_cell.length_c   1.000
_cell.angle_alpha   90.00
_cell.angle_beta   90.00
_cell.angle_gamma   90.00
#
_symmetry.space_group_name_H-M   'P 1'
#
loop_
_entity.id
_entity.type
_entity.pdbx_description
1 polymer ?
#
loop_
_entity_poly.entity_id
_entity_poly.type
_entity_poly.pdbx_seq_one_letter_code
_entity_poly.pdbx_strand_id
1 'polypeptide(L)'
;MGVHTSVRRGHDCEGHNRGTLIRRAPQGWRVDGTEEQLPDLLNAMILADLLAGGTPPTDLPTPPRATPDSSETERLRVTVQQLEHALRTRVVVEQAIGVLAERHRIAPRTAFERLRRAARCRGKKVAALAHEVVESTRNPLVALPEELAREGSAVQAWPPKRAS
;
A
#
# COMPACT_ATOMS: atom_id res chain seq x y z
N MET A 1 -6.87 56.27 19.39
CA MET A 1 -7.58 55.59 20.50
C MET A 1 -7.63 54.10 20.17
N GLY A 2 -6.99 53.26 20.98
CA GLY A 2 -6.86 51.83 20.71
C GLY A 2 -6.00 51.13 21.76
N VAL A 3 -6.62 50.97 22.94
CA VAL A 3 -6.30 50.12 24.09
C VAL A 3 -4.92 49.43 24.19
N HIS A 4 -4.18 49.84 25.22
CA HIS A 4 -3.22 48.99 25.92
C HIS A 4 -3.95 47.82 26.60
N THR A 5 -3.49 46.58 26.40
CA THR A 5 -3.68 45.53 27.40
C THR A 5 -2.36 44.78 27.59
N SER A 6 -1.86 44.86 28.82
CA SER A 6 -0.60 44.30 29.28
C SER A 6 -0.73 42.80 29.56
N VAL A 7 0.28 42.07 29.10
CA VAL A 7 0.87 40.83 29.61
C VAL A 7 0.34 40.34 30.97
N ARG A 8 -0.14 39.08 31.00
CA ARG A 8 0.09 38.20 32.15
C ARG A 8 1.10 37.12 31.76
N ARG A 9 2.24 37.22 32.43
CA ARG A 9 3.34 36.27 32.50
C ARG A 9 2.80 35.00 33.19
N GLY A 10 2.67 33.91 32.43
CA GLY A 10 2.55 32.57 32.96
C GLY A 10 3.95 31.95 32.95
N HIS A 11 4.37 31.47 34.11
CA HIS A 11 5.69 30.93 34.39
C HIS A 11 6.12 29.81 33.43
N ASP A 12 7.36 29.91 32.97
CA ASP A 12 8.15 28.82 32.43
C ASP A 12 8.42 27.79 33.53
N CYS A 13 7.97 26.55 33.31
CA CYS A 13 8.49 25.35 33.98
C CYS A 13 8.55 24.24 32.92
N GLU A 14 9.79 23.81 32.64
CA GLU A 14 10.22 23.00 31.52
C GLU A 14 9.53 21.63 31.43
N GLY A 15 8.93 21.37 30.29
CA GLY A 15 8.94 20.06 29.66
C GLY A 15 9.40 20.27 28.23
N HIS A 16 10.67 19.97 27.94
CA HIS A 16 11.21 19.99 26.58
C HIS A 16 10.52 18.89 25.75
N ASN A 17 9.28 19.13 25.36
CA ASN A 17 8.64 18.41 24.28
C ASN A 17 9.27 18.94 23.00
N ARG A 18 10.42 18.35 22.60
CA ARG A 18 10.98 18.50 21.25
C ARG A 18 10.03 17.83 20.26
N GLY A 19 8.85 18.42 20.11
CA GLY A 19 7.84 17.98 19.18
C GLY A 19 8.29 18.35 17.78
N THR A 20 8.52 17.34 16.94
CA THR A 20 8.67 17.51 15.50
C THR A 20 7.44 18.25 14.96
N LEU A 21 7.63 19.49 14.50
CA LEU A 21 6.57 20.34 13.99
C LEU A 21 6.55 20.27 12.46
N ILE A 22 5.47 19.75 11.89
CA ILE A 22 5.25 19.72 10.45
C ILE A 22 4.37 20.92 10.07
N ARG A 23 4.87 21.82 9.22
CA ARG A 23 4.14 23.01 8.76
C ARG A 23 4.01 23.04 7.24
N ARG A 24 2.87 23.54 6.76
CA ARG A 24 2.63 23.88 5.36
C ARG A 24 3.26 25.23 5.01
N ALA A 25 4.23 25.25 4.09
CA ALA A 25 4.92 26.43 3.58
C ALA A 25 4.58 26.68 2.09
N PRO A 26 4.86 27.87 1.54
CA PRO A 26 4.54 28.21 0.15
C PRO A 26 5.16 27.27 -0.89
N GLN A 27 6.31 26.66 -0.57
CA GLN A 27 7.01 25.71 -1.43
C GLN A 27 6.89 24.23 -1.01
N GLY A 28 5.99 23.89 -0.07
CA GLY A 28 5.78 22.50 0.37
C GLY A 28 5.70 22.32 1.88
N TRP A 29 5.94 21.10 2.36
CA TRP A 29 5.90 20.76 3.78
C TRP A 29 7.30 20.87 4.38
N ARG A 30 7.42 21.49 5.55
CA ARG A 30 8.67 21.59 6.32
C ARG A 30 8.52 20.90 7.66
N VAL A 31 9.58 20.23 8.10
CA VAL A 31 9.67 19.54 9.37
C VAL A 31 10.74 20.25 10.19
N ASP A 32 10.33 21.03 11.19
CA ASP A 32 11.23 21.74 12.10
C ASP A 32 11.38 20.90 13.39
N GLY A 33 12.60 20.48 13.74
CA GLY A 33 12.81 19.68 14.96
C GLY A 33 14.14 18.93 15.12
N THR A 34 15.00 18.85 14.12
CA THR A 34 16.34 18.25 14.23
C THR A 34 17.40 19.26 13.79
N GLU A 35 18.44 19.44 14.61
CA GLU A 35 19.58 20.34 14.31
C GLU A 35 20.28 19.98 12.98
N GLU A 36 20.08 18.75 12.50
CA GLU A 36 20.40 18.34 11.14
C GLU A 36 19.18 18.45 10.22
N GLN A 37 19.37 19.20 9.14
CA GLN A 37 18.49 19.25 7.98
C GLN A 37 18.53 17.88 7.27
N LEU A 38 17.80 16.89 7.81
CA LEU A 38 17.67 15.56 7.24
C LEU A 38 16.98 15.65 5.86
N PRO A 39 17.33 14.76 4.92
CA PRO A 39 17.34 15.08 3.51
C PRO A 39 15.93 15.06 2.95
N ASP A 40 15.63 16.08 2.15
CA ASP A 40 14.68 16.19 1.06
C ASP A 40 13.25 15.62 1.25
N LEU A 41 12.26 16.42 0.86
CA LEU A 41 10.83 16.06 0.81
C LEU A 41 10.58 14.70 0.15
N LEU A 42 11.45 14.31 -0.77
CA LEU A 42 11.47 13.01 -1.46
C LEU A 42 11.69 11.83 -0.51
N ASN A 43 12.65 11.93 0.44
CA ASN A 43 12.84 10.88 1.44
C ASN A 43 11.69 10.84 2.43
N ALA A 44 11.14 12.01 2.82
CA ALA A 44 9.96 12.06 3.66
C ALA A 44 8.73 11.42 2.97
N MET A 45 8.57 11.63 1.66
CA MET A 45 7.55 10.97 0.84
C MET A 45 7.76 9.45 0.74
N ILE A 46 9.00 9.00 0.51
CA ILE A 46 9.34 7.58 0.46
C ILE A 46 9.07 6.93 1.82
N LEU A 47 9.46 7.57 2.92
CA LEU A 47 9.22 7.08 4.28
C LEU A 47 7.72 7.03 4.59
N ALA A 48 6.94 8.01 4.10
CA ALA A 48 5.49 8.02 4.25
C ALA A 48 4.83 6.87 3.48
N ASP A 49 5.26 6.55 2.25
CA ASP A 49 4.75 5.42 1.48
C ASP A 49 5.13 4.06 2.12
N LEU A 50 6.36 3.97 2.66
CA LEU A 50 6.85 2.80 3.38
C LEU A 50 6.10 2.58 4.72
N LEU A 51 5.87 3.65 5.49
CA LEU A 51 5.13 3.64 6.77
C LEU A 51 3.62 3.50 6.54
N ALA A 52 3.09 4.03 5.44
CA ALA A 52 1.72 3.83 4.99
C ALA A 52 1.50 2.43 4.39
N GLY A 53 2.36 1.45 4.71
CA GLY A 53 2.14 0.02 4.50
C GLY A 53 0.82 -0.54 5.05
N GLY A 54 -0.14 0.28 5.47
CA GLY A 54 -1.54 -0.07 5.33
C GLY A 54 -1.88 -0.16 3.85
N THR A 55 -1.86 -1.38 3.29
CA THR A 55 -2.68 -1.70 2.12
C THR A 55 -4.04 -1.01 2.33
N PRO A 56 -4.45 -0.07 1.46
CA PRO A 56 -5.74 0.59 1.63
C PRO A 56 -6.81 -0.49 1.72
N PRO A 57 -7.88 -0.29 2.53
CA PRO A 57 -8.90 -1.31 2.75
C PRO A 57 -9.35 -1.89 1.41
N THR A 58 -9.25 -3.21 1.27
CA THR A 58 -9.47 -3.99 0.04
C THR A 58 -10.91 -3.85 -0.49
N ASP A 59 -11.81 -3.37 0.36
CA ASP A 59 -13.21 -3.07 0.06
C ASP A 59 -13.43 -1.61 -0.37
N LEU A 60 -12.42 -0.95 -0.95
CA LEU A 60 -12.70 0.29 -1.68
C LEU A 60 -13.74 -0.04 -2.76
N PRO A 61 -14.91 0.62 -2.74
CA PRO A 61 -15.95 0.37 -3.73
C PRO A 61 -15.35 0.54 -5.12
N THR A 62 -15.75 -0.36 -6.04
CA THR A 62 -15.29 -0.27 -7.42
C THR A 62 -15.69 1.12 -7.93
N PRO A 63 -14.75 1.92 -8.45
CA PRO A 63 -15.03 3.31 -8.80
C PRO A 63 -16.20 3.38 -9.79
N PRO A 64 -17.09 4.37 -9.64
CA PRO A 64 -18.27 4.51 -10.46
C PRO A 64 -17.90 4.67 -11.94
N ARG A 65 -18.83 4.35 -12.84
CA ARG A 65 -18.68 4.64 -14.27
C ARG A 65 -19.37 5.96 -14.57
N ALA A 66 -18.74 6.81 -15.38
CA ALA A 66 -19.33 8.07 -15.80
C ALA A 66 -20.61 7.81 -16.61
N THR A 67 -21.64 8.62 -16.40
CA THR A 67 -22.90 8.56 -17.16
C THR A 67 -22.77 9.36 -18.46
N PRO A 68 -23.56 9.05 -19.51
CA PRO A 68 -23.53 9.79 -20.77
C PRO A 68 -23.83 11.29 -20.59
N ASP A 69 -24.57 11.68 -19.55
CA ASP A 69 -24.91 13.08 -19.28
C ASP A 69 -23.90 13.80 -18.36
N SER A 70 -22.87 13.09 -17.86
CA SER A 70 -21.83 13.68 -17.00
C SER A 70 -21.06 14.76 -17.73
N SER A 71 -20.80 15.88 -17.05
CA SER A 71 -19.92 16.94 -17.58
C SER A 71 -18.52 16.40 -17.88
N GLU A 72 -17.79 17.03 -18.81
CA GLU A 72 -16.42 16.58 -19.15
C GLU A 72 -15.50 16.52 -17.92
N THR A 73 -15.60 17.51 -17.03
CA THR A 73 -14.82 17.53 -15.78
C THR A 73 -15.16 16.36 -14.85
N GLU A 74 -16.42 15.93 -14.82
CA GLU A 74 -16.87 14.79 -14.02
C GLU A 74 -16.40 13.46 -14.61
N ARG A 75 -16.46 13.32 -15.94
CA ARG A 75 -15.91 12.16 -16.67
C ARG A 75 -14.42 12.00 -16.41
N LEU A 76 -13.66 13.09 -16.44
CA LEU A 76 -12.23 13.08 -16.15
C LEU A 76 -11.95 12.68 -14.69
N ARG A 77 -12.70 13.24 -13.73
CA ARG A 77 -12.56 12.86 -12.30
C ARG A 77 -12.85 11.38 -12.08
N VAL A 78 -13.91 10.85 -12.69
CA VAL A 78 -14.25 9.43 -12.63
C VAL A 78 -13.13 8.57 -13.24
N THR A 79 -12.60 8.98 -14.40
CA THR A 79 -11.51 8.27 -15.07
C THR A 79 -10.25 8.23 -14.18
N VAL A 80 -9.88 9.34 -13.55
CA VAL A 80 -8.75 9.40 -12.61
C VAL A 80 -8.98 8.43 -11.45
N GLN A 81 -10.16 8.42 -10.83
CA GLN A 81 -10.48 7.48 -9.75
C GLN A 81 -10.38 6.01 -10.20
N GLN A 82 -10.84 5.69 -11.41
CA GLN A 82 -10.72 4.36 -12.00
C GLN A 82 -9.27 3.95 -12.21
N LEU A 83 -8.45 4.85 -12.74
CA LEU A 83 -7.03 4.60 -12.97
C LEU A 83 -6.28 4.42 -11.66
N GLU A 84 -6.49 5.29 -10.68
CA GLU A 84 -5.87 5.14 -9.37
C GLU A 84 -6.25 3.81 -8.70
N HIS A 85 -7.53 3.42 -8.78
CA HIS A 85 -7.98 2.13 -8.26
C HIS A 85 -7.33 0.95 -9.00
N ALA A 86 -7.24 1.01 -10.33
CA ALA A 86 -6.60 -0.02 -11.13
C ALA A 86 -5.11 -0.16 -10.81
N LEU A 87 -4.41 0.97 -10.63
CA LEU A 87 -2.99 1.00 -10.27
C LEU A 87 -2.75 0.42 -8.88
N ARG A 88 -3.52 0.85 -7.87
CA ARG A 88 -3.45 0.31 -6.51
C ARG A 88 -3.69 -1.20 -6.49
N THR A 89 -4.70 -1.66 -7.23
CA THR A 89 -5.01 -3.09 -7.37
C THR A 89 -3.85 -3.87 -7.98
N ARG A 90 -3.22 -3.31 -9.02
CA ARG A 90 -2.10 -3.96 -9.70
C ARG A 90 -0.92 -4.17 -8.76
N VAL A 91 -0.55 -3.17 -7.96
CA VAL A 91 0.58 -3.28 -7.01
C VAL A 91 0.41 -4.49 -6.09
N VAL A 92 -0.78 -4.67 -5.50
CA VAL A 92 -1.05 -5.80 -4.59
C VAL A 92 -0.97 -7.15 -5.32
N VAL A 93 -1.46 -7.23 -6.55
CA VAL A 93 -1.38 -8.46 -7.37
C VAL A 93 0.07 -8.80 -7.70
N GLU A 94 0.89 -7.83 -8.12
CA GLU A 94 2.31 -8.05 -8.43
C GLU A 94 3.11 -8.43 -7.18
N GLN A 95 2.81 -7.84 -6.02
CA GLN A 95 3.39 -8.23 -4.73
C GLN A 95 3.07 -9.69 -4.38
N ALA A 96 1.80 -10.09 -4.51
CA ALA A 96 1.38 -11.47 -4.28
C ALA A 96 2.07 -12.45 -5.25
N ILE A 97 2.22 -12.07 -6.53
CA ILE A 97 2.97 -12.85 -7.52
C ILE A 97 4.42 -13.02 -7.06
N GLY A 98 5.07 -11.94 -6.62
CA GLY A 98 6.44 -11.99 -6.10
C GLY A 98 6.59 -12.91 -4.90
N VAL A 99 5.68 -12.81 -3.92
CA VAL A 99 5.64 -13.69 -2.74
C VAL A 99 5.53 -15.16 -3.14
N LEU A 100 4.59 -15.49 -4.04
CA LEU A 100 4.37 -16.87 -4.48
C LEU A 100 5.53 -17.40 -5.34
N ALA A 101 6.10 -16.56 -6.20
CA ALA A 101 7.24 -16.91 -7.03
C ALA A 101 8.45 -17.27 -6.17
N GLU A 102 8.75 -16.46 -5.15
CA GLU A 102 9.86 -16.73 -4.23
C GLU A 102 9.59 -17.96 -3.36
N ARG A 103 8.43 -18.01 -2.68
CA ARG A 103 8.08 -19.08 -1.75
C ARG A 103 8.03 -20.46 -2.40
N HIS A 104 7.65 -20.51 -3.68
CA HIS A 104 7.51 -21.77 -4.40
C HIS A 104 8.62 -21.99 -5.43
N ARG A 105 9.57 -21.05 -5.56
CA ARG A 105 10.68 -21.10 -6.52
C ARG A 105 10.19 -21.35 -7.95
N ILE A 106 9.12 -20.64 -8.35
CA ILE A 106 8.48 -20.74 -9.67
C ILE A 106 8.56 -19.41 -10.42
N ALA A 107 8.41 -19.47 -11.74
CA ALA A 107 8.37 -18.27 -12.57
C ALA A 107 7.15 -17.39 -12.23
N PRO A 108 7.27 -16.04 -12.28
CA PRO A 108 6.16 -15.11 -11.99
C PRO A 108 4.89 -15.40 -12.78
N ARG A 109 5.02 -15.78 -14.07
CA ARG A 109 3.89 -16.15 -14.92
C ARG A 109 3.13 -17.36 -14.36
N THR A 110 3.85 -18.38 -13.89
CA THR A 110 3.25 -19.57 -13.28
C THR A 110 2.58 -19.22 -11.95
N ALA A 111 3.19 -18.35 -11.13
CA ALA A 111 2.59 -17.87 -9.89
C ALA A 111 1.27 -17.12 -10.14
N PHE A 112 1.21 -16.26 -11.16
CA PHE A 112 -0.02 -15.57 -11.54
C PHE A 112 -1.14 -16.53 -11.98
N GLU A 113 -0.83 -17.54 -12.78
CA GLU A 113 -1.83 -18.53 -13.19
C GLU A 113 -2.40 -19.33 -12.01
N ARG A 114 -1.56 -19.68 -11.03
CA ARG A 114 -2.00 -20.33 -9.79
C ARG A 114 -2.90 -19.43 -8.97
N LEU A 115 -2.50 -18.17 -8.78
CA LEU A 115 -3.32 -17.17 -8.11
C LEU A 115 -4.68 -17.03 -8.78
N ARG A 116 -4.72 -16.97 -10.12
CA ARG A 116 -5.96 -16.88 -10.89
C ARG A 116 -6.82 -18.13 -10.77
N ARG A 117 -6.22 -19.32 -10.75
CA ARG A 117 -6.92 -20.59 -10.55
C ARG A 117 -7.56 -20.65 -9.16
N ALA A 118 -6.79 -20.37 -8.11
CA ALA A 118 -7.27 -20.34 -6.74
C ALA A 118 -8.40 -19.32 -6.55
N ALA A 119 -8.28 -18.12 -7.14
CA ALA A 119 -9.33 -17.09 -7.09
C ALA A 119 -10.64 -17.58 -7.73
N ARG A 120 -10.56 -18.23 -8.92
CA ARG A 120 -11.74 -18.81 -9.58
C ARG A 120 -12.38 -19.92 -8.76
N CYS A 121 -11.59 -20.86 -8.23
CA CYS A 121 -12.11 -21.97 -7.41
C CYS A 121 -12.87 -21.47 -6.17
N ARG A 122 -12.47 -20.30 -5.63
CA ARG A 122 -13.10 -19.67 -4.47
C ARG A 122 -14.22 -18.69 -4.83
N GLY A 123 -14.50 -18.45 -6.11
CA GLY A 123 -15.43 -17.40 -6.55
C GLY A 123 -15.03 -15.99 -6.12
N LYS A 124 -13.74 -15.75 -5.87
CA LYS A 124 -13.20 -14.46 -5.39
C LYS A 124 -12.52 -13.68 -6.52
N LYS A 125 -12.46 -12.36 -6.37
CA LYS A 125 -11.63 -11.50 -7.23
C LYS A 125 -10.15 -11.81 -6.97
N VAL A 126 -9.33 -11.83 -8.03
CA VAL A 126 -7.87 -12.05 -7.93
C VAL A 126 -7.22 -11.05 -6.97
N ALA A 127 -7.63 -9.78 -7.01
CA ALA A 127 -7.15 -8.73 -6.11
C ALA A 127 -7.40 -9.04 -4.63
N ALA A 128 -8.57 -9.58 -4.29
CA ALA A 128 -8.90 -9.94 -2.92
C ALA A 128 -8.03 -11.10 -2.43
N LEU A 129 -7.83 -12.13 -3.27
CA LEU A 129 -6.95 -13.24 -2.93
C LEU A 129 -5.47 -12.83 -2.85
N ALA A 130 -5.03 -11.90 -3.71
CA ALA A 130 -3.69 -11.33 -3.65
C ALA A 130 -3.43 -10.63 -2.31
N HIS A 131 -4.44 -9.92 -1.79
CA HIS A 131 -4.36 -9.29 -0.48
C HIS A 131 -4.19 -10.33 0.65
N GLU A 132 -4.97 -11.41 0.64
CA GLU A 132 -4.81 -12.53 1.58
C GLU A 132 -3.38 -13.12 1.54
N VAL A 133 -2.79 -13.23 0.34
CA VAL A 133 -1.41 -13.71 0.16
C VAL A 133 -0.40 -12.72 0.75
N VAL A 134 -0.51 -11.42 0.48
CA VAL A 134 0.40 -10.41 1.03
C VAL A 134 0.27 -10.34 2.55
N GLU A 135 -0.95 -10.42 3.09
CA GLU A 135 -1.18 -10.36 4.53
C GLU A 135 -0.55 -11.56 5.27
N SER A 136 -0.56 -12.74 4.64
CA SER A 136 0.09 -13.94 5.19
C SER A 136 1.61 -13.82 5.41
N THR A 137 2.28 -12.88 4.74
CA THR A 137 3.72 -12.64 4.96
C THR A 137 3.97 -11.68 6.10
N ARG A 138 3.01 -10.80 6.40
CA ARG A 138 3.07 -9.81 7.47
C ARG A 138 2.62 -10.37 8.80
N ASN A 139 1.71 -11.33 8.77
CA ASN A 139 1.15 -11.98 9.95
C ASN A 139 1.29 -13.51 9.83
N PRO A 140 2.19 -14.14 10.62
CA PRO A 140 2.38 -15.59 10.63
C PRO A 140 1.12 -16.41 10.99
N LEU A 141 0.12 -15.78 11.61
CA LEU A 141 -1.15 -16.42 11.98
C LEU A 141 -2.16 -16.46 10.83
N VAL A 142 -1.95 -15.66 9.78
CA VAL A 142 -2.77 -15.70 8.56
C VAL A 142 -2.18 -16.74 7.62
N ALA A 143 -2.82 -17.92 7.57
CA ALA A 143 -2.39 -18.99 6.69
C ALA A 143 -2.59 -18.62 5.21
N LEU A 144 -1.63 -18.96 4.36
CA LEU A 144 -1.80 -18.90 2.92
C LEU A 144 -2.98 -19.78 2.48
N PRO A 145 -3.79 -19.32 1.51
CA PRO A 145 -4.87 -20.12 0.95
C PRO A 145 -4.38 -21.52 0.58
N GLU A 146 -5.12 -22.55 1.01
CA GLU A 146 -4.65 -23.93 0.93
C GLU A 146 -4.27 -24.40 -0.47
N GLU A 147 -4.95 -23.91 -1.51
CA GLU A 147 -4.66 -24.27 -2.90
C GLU A 147 -3.28 -23.74 -3.31
N LEU A 148 -2.95 -22.52 -2.88
CA LEU A 148 -1.65 -21.91 -3.13
C LEU A 148 -0.56 -22.59 -2.29
N ALA A 149 -0.86 -22.93 -1.04
CA ALA A 149 0.05 -23.67 -0.17
C ALA A 149 0.36 -25.09 -0.70
N ARG A 150 -0.67 -25.85 -1.12
CA ARG A 150 -0.55 -27.21 -1.64
C ARG A 150 0.18 -27.26 -2.98
N GLU A 151 -0.16 -26.38 -3.92
CA GLU A 151 0.48 -26.35 -5.24
C GLU A 151 1.97 -25.97 -5.15
N GLY A 152 2.36 -25.22 -4.12
CA GLY A 152 3.76 -24.97 -3.76
C GLY A 152 4.52 -26.22 -3.34
N SER A 153 3.95 -27.02 -2.44
CA SER A 153 4.54 -28.26 -1.94
C SER A 153 4.61 -29.36 -3.00
N ALA A 154 3.62 -29.46 -3.88
CA ALA A 154 3.55 -30.50 -4.91
C ALA A 154 4.65 -30.39 -5.97
N VAL A 155 5.16 -29.18 -6.26
CA VAL A 155 6.27 -28.99 -7.21
C VAL A 155 7.63 -29.23 -6.54
N GLN A 156 7.79 -28.92 -5.25
CA GLN A 156 9.03 -29.23 -4.53
C GLN A 156 9.27 -30.74 -4.37
N ALA A 157 8.20 -31.55 -4.41
CA ALA A 157 8.29 -33.01 -4.29
C ALA A 157 8.75 -33.73 -5.58
N TRP A 158 8.89 -33.03 -6.71
CA TRP A 158 9.32 -33.66 -7.97
C TRP A 158 10.84 -33.50 -8.18
N PRO A 159 11.63 -34.60 -8.20
CA PRO A 159 13.07 -34.51 -8.38
C PRO A 159 13.41 -34.11 -9.84
N PRO A 160 14.49 -33.33 -10.07
CA PRO A 160 14.90 -32.99 -11.43
C PRO A 160 15.34 -34.26 -12.18
N LYS A 161 14.83 -34.46 -13.39
CA LYS A 161 15.31 -35.50 -14.30
C LYS A 161 16.76 -35.17 -14.66
N ARG A 162 17.72 -35.98 -14.23
CA ARG A 162 19.12 -35.84 -14.63
C ARG A 162 19.20 -36.00 -16.14
N ALA A 163 19.73 -34.99 -16.82
CA ALA A 163 20.09 -35.10 -18.23
C ALA A 163 21.36 -35.96 -18.32
N SER A 164 21.28 -37.02 -19.12
CA SER A 164 22.40 -37.85 -19.57
C SER A 164 23.15 -37.18 -20.71
#